data_AF-A0AAV6WLC6-F1
#
_entry.id   AF-A0AAV6WLC6-F1
#
_cell.length_a   1.000
_cell.length_b   1.000
_cell.length_c   1.000
_cell.angle_alpha   90.00
_cell.angle_beta   90.00
_cell.angle_gamma   90.00
#
_symmetry.space_group_name_H-M   'P 1'
#
loop_
_entity.id
_entity.type
_entity.pdbx_description
1 polymer ?
#
loop_
_entity_poly.entity_id
_entity_poly.type
_entity_poly.pdbx_seq_one_letter_code
_entity_poly.pdbx_strand_id
1 'polypeptide(L)'
;MQKLSSKLLELIALSLGLEKDRFNGVFKESTNFTCLNYYPVCLAPELTLGLRIHKDPGAMTILAQDDAGGLEVKMICDGEWISVKPTPGAYIINVGDLIQVWSNDKYESVEHRVKANSEKERFSSAFFLNPSRYIWVEPLEEFINEENPTKHKGYLWGKYFATRKLSNFKKVEVELSKGAEYSTITVRNHQSTIPKKKKKKSAMGEVDPDFIQAVEHRPKPEIIEAEGIPLIDLSPLISLESDSDGSARLVAEIGDACKNWGFFQVINHGVPSKARERIELASKKFFALSKDEKKKVSRDEANIFGYSDHEITKNIRDWKEVFDCTIENPTIIYATDEPDDEELRELTNQWPQYPPELRQV
;
A
#
# COMPACT_ATOMS: atom_id res chain seq x y z
N MET A 1 9.82 11.09 -4.00
CA MET A 1 9.46 10.07 -2.99
C MET A 1 10.66 9.26 -2.53
N GLN A 2 11.44 8.64 -3.42
CA GLN A 2 12.64 7.83 -3.09
C GLN A 2 13.59 8.46 -2.03
N LYS A 3 13.87 9.77 -2.11
CA LYS A 3 14.71 10.45 -1.11
C LYS A 3 14.09 10.47 0.29
N LEU A 4 12.78 10.72 0.39
CA LEU A 4 12.06 10.72 1.67
C LEU A 4 12.00 9.30 2.24
N SER A 5 11.68 8.31 1.40
CA SER A 5 11.63 6.91 1.84
C SER A 5 12.99 6.40 2.32
N SER A 6 14.08 6.79 1.67
CA SER A 6 15.45 6.48 2.13
C SER A 6 15.71 7.02 3.54
N LYS A 7 15.40 8.30 3.80
CA LYS A 7 15.59 8.92 5.12
C LYS A 7 14.74 8.26 6.20
N LEU A 8 13.47 7.97 5.90
CA LEU A 8 12.58 7.30 6.85
C LEU A 8 13.07 5.88 7.15
N LEU A 9 13.60 5.18 6.15
CA LEU A 9 14.15 3.84 6.34
C LEU A 9 15.40 3.84 7.22
N GLU A 10 16.30 4.82 7.07
CA GLU A 10 17.46 5.01 7.96
C GLU A 10 17.01 5.21 9.42
N LEU A 11 15.98 6.04 9.66
CA LEU A 11 15.41 6.24 10.99
C LEU A 11 14.79 4.97 11.57
N ILE A 12 14.06 4.21 10.74
CA ILE A 12 13.49 2.92 11.15
C ILE A 12 14.60 1.95 11.52
N ALA A 13 15.68 1.86 10.74
CA ALA A 13 16.83 1.02 11.05
C ALA A 13 17.45 1.40 12.40
N LEU A 14 17.74 2.70 12.61
CA LEU A 14 18.28 3.21 13.86
C LEU A 14 17.36 2.92 15.05
N SER A 15 16.04 3.07 14.88
CA SER A 15 15.06 2.81 15.95
C SER A 15 14.99 1.33 16.36
N LEU A 16 15.37 0.43 15.44
CA LEU A 16 15.49 -1.00 15.70
C LEU A 16 16.83 -1.40 16.35
N GLY A 17 17.75 -0.43 16.53
CA GLY A 17 19.11 -0.67 17.00
C GLY A 17 20.06 -1.20 15.92
N LEU A 18 19.72 -0.99 14.64
CA LEU A 18 20.56 -1.35 13.49
C LEU A 18 21.39 -0.15 13.03
N GLU A 19 22.44 -0.43 12.27
CA GLU A 19 23.17 0.61 11.54
C GLU A 19 22.25 1.33 10.55
N LYS A 20 22.43 2.65 10.40
CA LYS A 20 21.58 3.49 9.52
C LYS A 20 21.51 2.98 8.09
N ASP A 21 22.61 2.41 7.60
CA ASP A 21 22.80 1.95 6.24
C ASP A 21 22.50 0.45 6.07
N ARG A 22 21.91 -0.20 7.07
CA ARG A 22 21.64 -1.63 7.06
C ARG A 22 20.87 -2.11 5.83
N PHE A 23 19.96 -1.28 5.33
CA PHE A 23 19.14 -1.60 4.16
C PHE A 23 19.72 -1.06 2.83
N ASN A 24 20.97 -0.58 2.83
CA ASN A 24 21.63 -0.16 1.59
C ASN A 24 21.74 -1.32 0.61
N GLY A 25 21.44 -1.05 -0.66
CA GLY A 25 21.47 -2.08 -1.70
C GLY A 25 20.19 -2.89 -1.84
N VAL A 26 19.38 -3.03 -0.77
CA VAL A 26 18.10 -3.76 -0.79
C VAL A 26 17.14 -3.18 -1.85
N PHE A 27 17.17 -1.87 -2.04
CA PHE A 27 16.30 -1.13 -2.95
C PHE A 27 16.96 -0.73 -4.28
N LYS A 28 18.12 -1.33 -4.63
CA LYS A 28 18.70 -1.16 -5.98
C LYS A 28 17.85 -1.92 -7.00
N GLU A 29 17.61 -1.34 -8.17
CA GLU A 29 16.71 -1.94 -9.18
C GLU A 29 15.34 -2.29 -8.57
N SER A 30 14.83 -1.37 -7.73
CA SER A 30 13.61 -1.56 -6.96
C SER A 30 12.40 -1.79 -7.85
N THR A 31 11.45 -2.55 -7.33
CA THR A 31 10.11 -2.72 -7.92
C THR A 31 9.12 -1.67 -7.39
N ASN A 32 9.63 -0.46 -7.15
CA ASN A 32 8.84 0.68 -6.65
C ASN A 32 7.78 1.10 -7.67
N PHE A 33 6.58 1.38 -7.19
CA PHE A 33 5.50 1.89 -8.02
C PHE A 33 4.63 2.88 -7.25
N THR A 34 3.88 3.69 -7.99
CA THR A 34 2.87 4.61 -7.49
C THR A 34 1.50 4.14 -7.93
N CYS A 35 0.52 4.19 -7.02
CA CYS A 35 -0.89 3.98 -7.30
C CYS A 35 -1.65 5.28 -7.08
N LEU A 36 -2.24 5.83 -8.13
CA LEU A 36 -3.21 6.91 -8.04
C LEU A 36 -4.58 6.28 -7.84
N ASN A 37 -5.27 6.65 -6.76
CA ASN A 37 -6.57 6.09 -6.41
C ASN A 37 -7.63 7.19 -6.51
N TYR A 38 -8.77 6.84 -7.12
CA TYR A 38 -9.97 7.65 -7.17
C TYR A 38 -11.15 6.85 -6.61
N TYR A 39 -11.84 7.42 -5.63
CA TYR A 39 -13.00 6.82 -5.01
C TYR A 39 -14.23 7.69 -5.34
N PRO A 40 -15.13 7.21 -6.22
CA PRO A 40 -16.37 7.90 -6.53
C PRO A 40 -17.30 7.96 -5.30
N VAL A 41 -18.22 8.92 -5.32
CA VAL A 41 -19.34 8.97 -4.37
C VAL A 41 -20.13 7.65 -4.41
N CYS A 42 -20.42 7.08 -3.24
CA CYS A 42 -21.18 5.85 -3.09
C CYS A 42 -22.54 6.14 -2.43
N LEU A 43 -23.62 5.63 -3.01
CA LEU A 43 -24.98 5.82 -2.47
C LEU A 43 -25.35 4.84 -1.36
N ALA A 44 -24.55 3.79 -1.12
CA ALA A 44 -24.72 2.88 0.01
C ALA A 44 -23.37 2.59 0.69
N PRO A 45 -22.73 3.62 1.28
CA PRO A 45 -21.41 3.50 1.89
C PRO A 45 -21.36 2.50 3.06
N GLU A 46 -22.50 2.17 3.66
CA GLU A 46 -22.66 1.17 4.72
C GLU A 46 -22.54 -0.28 4.24
N LEU A 47 -22.68 -0.52 2.93
CA LEU A 47 -22.62 -1.86 2.32
C LEU A 47 -21.28 -2.16 1.66
N THR A 48 -20.46 -1.15 1.37
CA THR A 48 -19.22 -1.28 0.58
C THR A 48 -18.01 -0.64 1.27
N LEU A 49 -16.83 -0.87 0.72
CA LEU A 49 -15.59 -0.17 1.07
C LEU A 49 -14.97 0.40 -0.20
N GLY A 50 -14.40 1.60 -0.08
CA GLY A 50 -13.56 2.17 -1.13
C GLY A 50 -12.36 1.29 -1.42
N LEU A 51 -11.73 0.77 -0.37
CA LEU A 51 -10.67 -0.24 -0.43
C LEU A 51 -10.84 -1.18 0.76
N ARG A 52 -10.88 -2.48 0.50
CA ARG A 52 -11.07 -3.50 1.54
C ARG A 52 -9.89 -3.58 2.50
N ILE A 53 -10.12 -4.27 3.62
CA ILE A 53 -9.12 -4.59 4.65
C ILE A 53 -7.95 -5.36 4.01
N HIS A 54 -6.76 -4.79 4.12
CA HIS A 54 -5.51 -5.39 3.64
C HIS A 54 -4.30 -4.89 4.45
N LYS A 55 -3.15 -5.52 4.19
CA LYS A 55 -1.82 -5.06 4.58
C LYS A 55 -1.01 -4.77 3.32
N ASP A 56 -0.02 -3.90 3.46
CA ASP A 56 0.91 -3.60 2.38
C ASP A 56 2.13 -4.51 2.46
N PRO A 57 2.51 -5.20 1.38
CA PRO A 57 3.53 -6.21 1.46
C PRO A 57 4.94 -5.67 1.31
N GLY A 58 5.09 -4.41 0.89
CA GLY A 58 6.39 -3.76 0.68
C GLY A 58 7.07 -3.45 2.01
N ALA A 59 8.14 -2.66 1.95
CA ALA A 59 8.80 -2.18 3.17
C ALA A 59 8.02 -1.02 3.81
N MET A 60 7.56 -0.09 2.99
CA MET A 60 6.89 1.13 3.44
C MET A 60 5.99 1.68 2.34
N THR A 61 4.88 2.26 2.75
CA THR A 61 4.04 3.06 1.85
C THR A 61 4.04 4.52 2.30
N ILE A 62 4.14 5.44 1.34
CA ILE A 62 4.02 6.88 1.56
C ILE A 62 2.78 7.37 0.81
N LEU A 63 1.77 7.80 1.55
CA LEU A 63 0.46 8.15 1.05
C LEU A 63 0.21 9.66 1.17
N ALA A 64 -0.03 10.31 0.03
CA ALA A 64 -0.72 11.60 -0.01
C ALA A 64 -2.23 11.36 -0.16
N GLN A 65 -3.03 12.09 0.60
CA GLN A 65 -4.49 12.13 0.45
C GLN A 65 -4.99 13.57 0.40
N ASP A 66 -6.18 13.74 -0.16
CA ASP A 66 -6.94 14.99 -0.10
C ASP A 66 -7.63 15.18 1.27
N ASP A 67 -8.53 16.15 1.36
CA ASP A 67 -9.28 16.45 2.57
C ASP A 67 -10.51 15.54 2.77
N ALA A 68 -10.71 14.50 1.94
CA ALA A 68 -11.89 13.65 2.01
C ALA A 68 -11.86 12.63 3.15
N GLY A 69 -10.67 12.27 3.63
CA GLY A 69 -10.51 11.31 4.72
C GLY A 69 -10.93 9.91 4.30
N GLY A 70 -11.47 9.11 5.21
CA GLY A 70 -11.97 7.76 4.92
C GLY A 70 -10.96 6.62 5.08
N LEU A 71 -9.66 6.89 5.16
CA LEU A 71 -8.68 5.89 5.57
C LEU A 71 -8.94 5.49 7.03
N GLU A 72 -9.01 4.18 7.29
CA GLU A 72 -9.11 3.62 8.64
C GLU A 72 -7.99 2.61 8.87
N VAL A 73 -7.43 2.64 10.07
CA VAL A 73 -6.33 1.77 10.51
C VAL A 73 -6.81 0.96 11.71
N LYS A 74 -6.40 -0.30 11.79
CA LYS A 74 -6.74 -1.17 12.92
C LYS A 74 -5.67 -1.08 14.00
N MET A 75 -6.01 -0.60 15.19
CA MET A 75 -5.07 -0.42 16.29
C MET A 75 -4.45 -1.74 16.76
N ILE A 76 -3.14 -1.72 17.04
CA ILE A 76 -2.41 -2.91 17.52
C ILE A 76 -2.84 -3.28 18.95
N CYS A 77 -3.11 -2.28 19.80
CA CYS A 77 -3.34 -2.49 21.24
C CYS A 77 -4.67 -3.16 21.58
N ASP A 78 -5.74 -2.83 20.86
CA ASP A 78 -7.11 -3.29 21.17
C ASP A 78 -7.87 -3.82 19.94
N GLY A 79 -7.31 -3.68 18.73
CA GLY A 79 -7.93 -4.12 17.49
C GLY A 79 -9.06 -3.21 16.98
N GLU A 80 -9.26 -2.04 17.59
CA GLU A 80 -10.28 -1.09 17.16
C GLU A 80 -9.92 -0.39 15.85
N TRP A 81 -10.93 -0.01 15.07
CA TRP A 81 -10.74 0.72 13.82
C TRP A 81 -10.81 2.22 14.07
N ILE A 82 -9.76 2.93 13.67
CA ILE A 82 -9.64 4.38 13.88
C ILE A 82 -9.56 5.12 12.54
N SER A 83 -10.25 6.26 12.44
CA SER A 83 -10.22 7.10 11.22
C SER A 83 -9.01 8.02 11.20
N VAL A 84 -8.23 8.01 10.11
CA VAL A 84 -7.06 8.88 9.92
C VAL A 84 -7.49 10.25 9.43
N LYS A 85 -7.41 11.26 10.29
CA LYS A 85 -7.74 12.65 9.95
C LYS A 85 -6.75 13.20 8.91
N PRO A 86 -7.23 13.77 7.79
CA PRO A 86 -6.35 14.46 6.84
C PRO A 86 -5.63 15.65 7.49
N THR A 87 -4.29 15.64 7.42
CA THR A 87 -3.45 16.76 7.85
C THR A 87 -2.90 17.50 6.62
N PRO A 88 -3.19 18.80 6.43
CA PRO A 88 -2.71 19.55 5.28
C PRO A 88 -1.19 19.49 5.13
N GLY A 89 -0.73 19.09 3.95
CA GLY A 89 0.70 19.01 3.64
C GLY A 89 1.43 17.79 4.22
N ALA A 90 0.78 16.96 5.04
CA ALA A 90 1.39 15.76 5.58
C ALA A 90 1.39 14.60 4.57
N TYR A 91 2.31 13.67 4.77
CA TYR A 91 2.23 12.32 4.22
C TYR A 91 1.88 11.33 5.33
N ILE A 92 1.04 10.35 5.02
CA ILE A 92 0.81 9.20 5.88
C ILE A 92 1.84 8.13 5.50
N ILE A 93 2.48 7.55 6.49
CA ILE A 93 3.47 6.50 6.37
C ILE A 93 2.92 5.26 7.04
N ASN A 94 3.05 4.10 6.39
CA ASN A 94 2.88 2.82 7.06
C ASN A 94 4.04 1.88 6.79
N VAL A 95 4.32 1.09 7.82
CA VAL A 95 5.25 -0.02 7.78
C VAL A 95 4.55 -1.19 7.09
N GLY A 96 5.22 -1.81 6.12
CA GLY A 96 4.69 -2.95 5.40
C GLY A 96 5.27 -4.29 5.88
N ASP A 97 4.78 -5.38 5.29
CA ASP A 97 5.10 -6.74 5.70
C ASP A 97 6.61 -7.03 5.68
N LEU A 98 7.40 -6.42 4.79
CA LEU A 98 8.85 -6.67 4.77
C LEU A 98 9.54 -6.21 6.04
N ILE A 99 9.18 -5.05 6.58
CA ILE A 99 9.77 -4.56 7.83
C ILE A 99 9.29 -5.43 8.98
N GLN A 100 8.05 -5.92 8.95
CA GLN A 100 7.56 -6.89 9.93
C GLN A 100 8.37 -8.20 9.89
N VAL A 101 8.61 -8.74 8.69
CA VAL A 101 9.42 -9.95 8.51
C VAL A 101 10.85 -9.71 8.95
N TRP A 102 11.53 -8.69 8.41
CA TRP A 102 12.91 -8.34 8.75
C TRP A 102 13.09 -8.10 10.24
N SER A 103 12.14 -7.44 10.90
CA SER A 103 12.21 -7.14 12.33
C SER A 103 11.76 -8.29 13.26
N ASN A 104 11.40 -9.44 12.70
CA ASN A 104 10.88 -10.61 13.42
C ASN A 104 9.69 -10.29 14.35
N ASP A 105 8.70 -9.55 13.82
CA ASP A 105 7.52 -9.01 14.52
C ASP A 105 7.83 -7.93 15.59
N LYS A 106 9.01 -7.28 15.60
CA LYS A 106 9.21 -6.09 16.46
C LYS A 106 8.35 -4.92 16.02
N TYR A 107 8.21 -4.71 14.71
CA TYR A 107 7.26 -3.77 14.11
C TYR A 107 6.20 -4.54 13.35
N GLU A 108 4.95 -4.12 13.47
CA GLU A 108 3.82 -4.79 12.83
C GLU A 108 3.35 -4.00 11.60
N SER A 109 3.11 -4.71 10.50
CA SER A 109 2.37 -4.23 9.33
C SER A 109 0.90 -4.29 9.65
N VAL A 110 0.20 -3.17 9.59
CA VAL A 110 -1.14 -3.05 10.17
C VAL A 110 -2.25 -3.12 9.12
N GLU A 111 -3.34 -3.81 9.47
CA GLU A 111 -4.54 -3.86 8.64
C GLU A 111 -5.16 -2.46 8.50
N HIS A 112 -5.45 -2.07 7.27
CA HIS A 112 -6.09 -0.80 6.97
C HIS A 112 -7.11 -0.95 5.83
N ARG A 113 -8.05 0.00 5.75
CA ARG A 113 -9.12 0.04 4.75
C ARG A 113 -9.48 1.48 4.39
N VAL A 114 -10.24 1.68 3.32
CA VAL A 114 -10.81 2.99 2.98
C VAL A 114 -12.33 2.88 2.93
N LYS A 115 -13.03 3.68 3.73
CA LYS A 115 -14.49 3.80 3.66
C LYS A 115 -14.91 4.45 2.35
N ALA A 116 -15.97 3.91 1.75
CA ALA A 116 -16.72 4.65 0.75
C ALA A 116 -17.48 5.79 1.45
N ASN A 117 -17.79 6.86 0.73
CA ASN A 117 -18.53 7.98 1.28
C ASN A 117 -19.57 8.49 0.28
N SER A 118 -20.66 9.07 0.78
CA SER A 118 -21.80 9.53 -0.01
C SER A 118 -21.79 11.03 -0.32
N GLU A 119 -20.77 11.76 0.12
CA GLU A 119 -20.76 13.23 0.09
C GLU A 119 -19.80 13.80 -0.96
N LYS A 120 -18.59 13.24 -1.05
CA LYS A 120 -17.54 13.76 -1.95
C LYS A 120 -16.63 12.67 -2.50
N GLU A 121 -16.10 12.94 -3.68
CA GLU A 121 -15.05 12.10 -4.25
C GLU A 121 -13.77 12.20 -3.40
N ARG A 122 -12.98 11.13 -3.39
CA ARG A 122 -11.68 11.08 -2.72
C ARG A 122 -10.58 10.73 -3.70
N PHE A 123 -9.45 11.40 -3.56
CA PHE A 123 -8.21 11.15 -4.30
C PHE A 123 -7.05 10.86 -3.35
N SER A 124 -6.22 9.88 -3.71
CA SER A 124 -4.96 9.65 -3.00
C SER A 124 -3.88 9.11 -3.92
N SER A 125 -2.62 9.42 -3.62
CA SER A 125 -1.43 8.91 -4.31
C SER A 125 -0.57 8.14 -3.33
N ALA A 126 -0.44 6.83 -3.54
CA ALA A 126 0.35 5.93 -2.71
C ALA A 126 1.65 5.58 -3.44
N PHE A 127 2.80 5.85 -2.83
CA PHE A 127 4.10 5.39 -3.28
C PHE A 127 4.51 4.16 -2.46
N PHE A 128 4.76 3.03 -3.12
CA PHE A 128 5.17 1.78 -2.47
C PHE A 128 6.68 1.58 -2.59
N LEU A 129 7.37 1.56 -1.46
CA LEU A 129 8.79 1.23 -1.35
C LEU A 129 8.94 -0.30 -1.31
N ASN A 130 9.34 -0.87 -2.43
CA ASN A 130 9.57 -2.29 -2.62
C ASN A 130 11.05 -2.56 -2.97
N PRO A 131 11.63 -3.67 -2.49
CA PRO A 131 13.02 -3.99 -2.72
C PRO A 131 13.27 -4.42 -4.17
N SER A 132 14.54 -4.72 -4.46
CA SER A 132 14.91 -5.43 -5.68
C SER A 132 14.17 -6.75 -5.77
N ARG A 133 13.83 -7.15 -6.99
CA ARG A 133 13.24 -8.46 -7.28
C ARG A 133 14.12 -9.64 -6.84
N TYR A 134 15.42 -9.43 -6.69
CA TYR A 134 16.38 -10.44 -6.26
C TYR A 134 16.50 -10.57 -4.74
N ILE A 135 15.85 -9.72 -3.95
CA ILE A 135 16.00 -9.76 -2.49
C ILE A 135 15.32 -10.99 -1.92
N TRP A 136 16.11 -11.79 -1.21
CA TRP A 136 15.62 -12.79 -0.28
C TRP A 136 15.15 -12.10 1.00
N VAL A 137 13.91 -12.34 1.39
CA VAL A 137 13.24 -11.72 2.52
C VAL A 137 13.08 -12.77 3.61
N GLU A 138 13.71 -12.55 4.75
CA GLU A 138 13.59 -13.37 5.96
C GLU A 138 13.94 -12.54 7.21
N PRO A 139 13.62 -13.00 8.44
CA PRO A 139 14.01 -12.25 9.63
C PRO A 139 15.51 -12.00 9.72
N LEU A 140 15.90 -10.78 10.10
CA LEU A 140 17.30 -10.40 10.23
C LEU A 140 17.93 -11.11 11.44
N GLU A 141 19.17 -11.55 11.28
CA GLU A 141 19.90 -12.32 12.31
C GLU A 141 19.98 -11.59 13.66
N GLU A 142 20.04 -10.25 13.68
CA GLU A 142 20.07 -9.44 14.90
C GLU A 142 18.80 -9.56 15.76
N PHE A 143 17.71 -10.11 15.20
CA PHE A 143 16.44 -10.31 15.89
C PHE A 143 16.08 -11.78 16.07
N ILE A 144 17.02 -12.69 15.85
CA ILE A 144 16.85 -14.12 16.06
C ILE A 144 17.81 -14.59 17.15
N ASN A 145 17.30 -15.30 18.15
CA ASN A 145 18.09 -16.01 19.14
C ASN A 145 17.28 -17.17 19.74
N GLU A 146 17.83 -17.89 20.73
CA GLU A 146 17.15 -19.03 21.36
C GLU A 146 15.81 -18.63 22.03
N GLU A 147 15.69 -17.42 22.55
CA GLU A 147 14.47 -16.91 23.20
C GLU A 147 13.46 -16.30 22.21
N ASN A 148 13.92 -15.83 21.05
CA ASN A 148 13.11 -15.28 19.98
C ASN A 148 13.48 -15.92 18.63
N PRO A 149 13.03 -17.18 18.38
CA PRO A 149 13.31 -17.87 17.13
C PRO A 149 12.63 -17.19 15.94
N THR A 150 12.98 -17.63 14.72
CA THR A 150 12.35 -17.11 13.50
C THR A 150 10.84 -17.33 13.50
N LYS A 151 10.07 -16.26 13.28
CA LYS A 151 8.58 -16.30 13.18
C LYS A 151 8.09 -16.34 11.74
N HIS A 152 8.97 -16.01 10.79
CA HIS A 152 8.67 -15.90 9.38
C HIS A 152 9.63 -16.74 8.56
N LYS A 153 9.12 -17.31 7.49
CA LYS A 153 9.93 -18.11 6.57
C LYS A 153 10.48 -17.23 5.45
N GLY A 154 11.65 -17.61 4.94
CA GLY A 154 12.32 -16.90 3.86
C GLY A 154 11.64 -17.06 2.49
N TYR A 155 11.64 -16.01 1.68
CA TYR A 155 11.13 -16.06 0.29
C TYR A 155 11.80 -15.04 -0.63
N LEU A 156 11.75 -15.29 -1.94
CA LEU A 156 12.24 -14.35 -2.94
C LEU A 156 11.18 -13.29 -3.26
N TRP A 157 11.50 -12.01 -3.04
CA TRP A 157 10.56 -10.89 -3.23
C TRP A 157 9.99 -10.84 -4.65
N GLY A 158 10.83 -10.97 -5.68
CA GLY A 158 10.40 -10.84 -7.07
C GLY A 158 9.34 -11.86 -7.46
N LYS A 159 9.43 -13.09 -6.93
CA LYS A 159 8.45 -14.14 -7.13
C LYS A 159 7.15 -13.83 -6.41
N TYR A 160 7.23 -13.48 -5.13
CA TYR A 160 6.09 -13.04 -4.35
C TYR A 160 5.34 -11.86 -5.01
N PHE A 161 6.09 -10.86 -5.49
CA PHE A 161 5.53 -9.68 -6.15
C PHE A 161 4.81 -10.04 -7.46
N ALA A 162 5.41 -10.91 -8.28
CA ALA A 162 4.80 -11.40 -9.51
C ALA A 162 3.49 -12.14 -9.23
N THR A 163 3.47 -13.07 -8.25
CA THR A 163 2.27 -13.80 -7.86
C THR A 163 1.16 -12.86 -7.41
N ARG A 164 1.48 -11.90 -6.53
CA ARG A 164 0.49 -10.95 -5.99
C ARG A 164 -0.10 -10.07 -7.08
N LYS A 165 0.71 -9.61 -8.04
CA LYS A 165 0.20 -8.77 -9.13
C LYS A 165 -0.62 -9.57 -10.15
N LEU A 166 -0.28 -10.83 -10.39
CA LEU A 166 -1.03 -11.72 -11.28
C LEU A 166 -2.31 -12.26 -10.63
N SER A 167 -2.40 -12.33 -9.30
CA SER A 167 -3.59 -12.84 -8.60
C SER A 167 -4.84 -11.98 -8.82
N ASN A 168 -4.66 -10.68 -9.09
CA ASN A 168 -5.72 -9.76 -9.51
C ASN A 168 -6.48 -10.24 -10.76
N PHE A 169 -5.84 -11.05 -11.61
CA PHE A 169 -6.44 -11.62 -12.82
C PHE A 169 -6.97 -13.05 -12.62
N LYS A 170 -6.43 -13.79 -11.64
CA LYS A 170 -6.71 -15.22 -11.42
C LYS A 170 -7.75 -15.51 -10.31
N LYS A 171 -8.30 -14.50 -9.61
CA LYS A 171 -9.18 -14.67 -8.41
C LYS A 171 -8.56 -15.57 -7.33
N VAL A 172 -7.29 -15.33 -7.05
CA VAL A 172 -6.55 -16.07 -6.03
C VAL A 172 -6.19 -15.12 -4.90
N GLU A 173 -6.30 -15.59 -3.66
CA GLU A 173 -5.76 -14.90 -2.49
C GLU A 173 -4.31 -15.34 -2.25
N VAL A 174 -3.43 -14.37 -2.01
CA VAL A 174 -2.02 -14.58 -1.70
C VAL A 174 -1.74 -13.98 -0.34
N GLU A 175 -1.47 -14.82 0.66
CA GLU A 175 -1.09 -14.41 2.01
C GLU A 175 0.26 -15.02 2.39
N LEU A 176 1.05 -14.28 3.16
CA LEU A 176 2.23 -14.81 3.84
C LEU A 176 1.76 -15.66 5.04
N SER A 177 2.16 -16.94 5.07
CA SER A 177 1.82 -17.86 6.16
C SER A 177 2.94 -17.94 7.21
N LYS A 178 2.58 -18.01 8.49
CA LYS A 178 3.52 -18.24 9.62
C LYS A 178 3.86 -19.74 9.73
N GLY A 179 5.13 -20.11 10.02
CA GLY A 179 5.52 -21.51 10.34
C GLY A 179 7.03 -21.81 10.20
N ALA A 180 7.47 -23.06 10.40
CA ALA A 180 8.92 -23.44 10.46
C ALA A 180 9.57 -24.07 9.19
N GLU A 181 8.81 -24.56 8.20
CA GLU A 181 9.39 -25.17 6.97
C GLU A 181 8.81 -24.59 5.67
N TYR A 182 9.61 -23.86 4.88
CA TYR A 182 9.31 -23.14 3.60
C TYR A 182 7.98 -22.34 3.50
N SER A 183 8.06 -21.05 3.16
CA SER A 183 6.87 -20.24 2.87
C SER A 183 6.32 -20.67 1.52
N THR A 184 5.27 -21.47 1.53
CA THR A 184 4.44 -21.61 0.34
C THR A 184 3.62 -20.33 0.22
N ILE A 185 3.77 -19.63 -0.90
CA ILE A 185 2.75 -18.69 -1.38
C ILE A 185 1.47 -19.52 -1.42
N THR A 186 0.57 -19.31 -0.47
CA THR A 186 -0.65 -20.10 -0.44
C THR A 186 -1.62 -19.49 -1.44
N VAL A 187 -1.47 -19.89 -2.70
CA VAL A 187 -2.43 -19.62 -3.78
C VAL A 187 -3.69 -20.44 -3.46
N ARG A 188 -4.63 -19.87 -2.70
CA ARG A 188 -5.92 -20.53 -2.48
C ARG A 188 -6.80 -20.30 -3.71
N ASN A 189 -6.88 -21.31 -4.57
CA ASN A 189 -7.94 -21.38 -5.58
C ASN A 189 -9.27 -21.64 -4.88
N HIS A 190 -10.10 -20.61 -4.72
CA HIS A 190 -11.52 -20.85 -4.51
C HIS A 190 -12.17 -21.05 -5.87
N GLN A 191 -12.42 -22.32 -6.24
CA GLN A 191 -13.49 -22.64 -7.18
C GLN A 191 -14.83 -22.27 -6.52
N SER A 192 -15.10 -20.98 -6.42
CA SER A 192 -16.44 -20.50 -6.14
C SER A 192 -17.22 -20.67 -7.43
N THR A 193 -17.94 -21.79 -7.54
CA THR A 193 -19.09 -21.91 -8.43
C THR A 193 -20.18 -20.99 -7.89
N ILE A 194 -20.01 -19.67 -8.06
CA ILE A 194 -21.11 -18.73 -7.91
C ILE A 194 -22.13 -19.17 -8.96
N PRO A 195 -23.33 -19.66 -8.57
CA PRO A 195 -24.35 -19.98 -9.55
C PRO A 195 -24.61 -18.70 -10.32
N LYS A 196 -24.59 -18.75 -11.66
CA LYS A 196 -25.07 -17.64 -12.52
C LYS A 196 -26.54 -17.38 -12.18
N LYS A 197 -26.82 -16.68 -11.09
CA LYS A 197 -28.17 -16.25 -10.73
C LYS A 197 -28.53 -15.18 -11.74
N LYS A 198 -29.59 -15.45 -12.50
CA LYS A 198 -30.23 -14.47 -13.38
C LYS A 198 -30.42 -13.17 -12.60
N LYS A 199 -29.97 -12.05 -13.16
CA LYS A 199 -30.18 -10.70 -12.64
C LYS A 199 -31.66 -10.52 -12.31
N LYS A 200 -32.02 -10.63 -11.03
CA LYS A 200 -33.32 -10.18 -10.53
C LYS A 200 -33.09 -8.77 -10.03
N LYS A 201 -33.67 -7.79 -10.74
CA LYS A 201 -33.84 -6.44 -10.22
C LYS A 201 -34.73 -6.53 -8.98
N SER A 202 -34.15 -6.26 -7.82
CA SER A 202 -34.83 -6.02 -6.57
C SER A 202 -35.00 -4.51 -6.36
N ALA A 203 -36.11 -4.13 -5.71
CA ALA A 203 -36.60 -2.76 -5.67
C ALA A 203 -36.10 -1.96 -4.45
N MET A 204 -34.79 -1.95 -4.21
CA MET A 204 -34.08 -0.95 -3.40
C MET A 204 -32.82 -0.56 -4.20
N GLY A 205 -32.62 0.72 -4.50
CA GLY A 205 -31.58 1.23 -5.42
C GLY A 205 -30.27 0.44 -5.35
N GLU A 206 -30.06 -0.43 -6.35
CA GLU A 206 -29.21 -1.60 -6.18
C GLU A 206 -27.72 -1.27 -6.33
N VAL A 207 -26.98 -1.31 -5.23
CA VAL A 207 -25.51 -1.46 -5.29
C VAL A 207 -25.21 -2.84 -5.87
N ASP A 208 -24.33 -2.87 -6.87
CA ASP A 208 -23.90 -4.11 -7.52
C ASP A 208 -23.35 -5.08 -6.46
N PRO A 209 -23.89 -6.32 -6.35
CA PRO A 209 -23.51 -7.28 -5.31
C PRO A 209 -22.01 -7.56 -5.21
N ASP A 210 -21.26 -7.35 -6.29
CA ASP A 210 -19.81 -7.56 -6.32
C ASP A 210 -19.03 -6.57 -5.39
N PHE A 211 -19.68 -5.49 -4.95
CA PHE A 211 -19.12 -4.52 -3.99
C PHE A 211 -19.58 -4.75 -2.54
N ILE A 212 -20.57 -5.61 -2.31
CA ILE A 212 -21.19 -5.76 -0.99
C ILE A 212 -20.26 -6.55 -0.07
N GLN A 213 -19.88 -5.94 1.05
CA GLN A 213 -19.12 -6.61 2.10
C GLN A 213 -20.00 -7.58 2.90
N ALA A 214 -19.39 -8.68 3.35
CA ALA A 214 -19.96 -9.54 4.39
C ALA A 214 -20.25 -8.72 5.66
N VAL A 215 -21.26 -9.11 6.44
CA VAL A 215 -21.81 -8.29 7.53
C VAL A 215 -20.73 -7.89 8.54
N GLU A 216 -19.85 -8.82 8.88
CA GLU A 216 -18.70 -8.66 9.77
C GLU A 216 -17.62 -7.71 9.26
N HIS A 217 -17.60 -7.42 7.95
CA HIS A 217 -16.62 -6.55 7.29
C HIS A 217 -17.19 -5.20 6.88
N ARG A 218 -18.50 -4.98 7.04
CA ARG A 218 -19.13 -3.70 6.73
C ARG A 218 -18.58 -2.60 7.64
N PRO A 219 -18.43 -1.37 7.14
CA PRO A 219 -18.05 -0.25 7.97
C PRO A 219 -19.11 -0.01 9.05
N LYS A 220 -18.67 0.15 10.30
CA LYS A 220 -19.56 0.54 11.39
C LYS A 220 -19.93 2.02 11.23
N PRO A 221 -21.16 2.44 11.60
CA PRO A 221 -21.57 3.84 11.49
C PRO A 221 -20.87 4.75 12.51
N GLU A 222 -20.34 4.21 13.61
CA GLU A 222 -19.64 4.98 14.62
C GLU A 222 -18.24 5.40 14.12
N ILE A 223 -17.98 6.70 14.16
CA ILE A 223 -16.68 7.28 13.89
C ILE A 223 -16.00 7.47 15.24
N ILE A 224 -15.11 6.56 15.62
CA ILE A 224 -14.06 6.90 16.58
C ILE A 224 -13.05 7.72 15.76
N GLU A 225 -13.15 9.05 15.83
CA GLU A 225 -12.11 9.91 15.26
C GLU A 225 -10.82 9.63 16.02
N ALA A 226 -9.75 9.34 15.30
CA ALA A 226 -8.45 9.12 15.93
C ALA A 226 -7.93 10.44 16.49
N GLU A 227 -8.16 10.69 17.78
CA GLU A 227 -7.15 11.38 18.57
C GLU A 227 -5.99 10.40 18.72
N GLY A 228 -4.89 10.58 17.96
CA GLY A 228 -3.62 9.96 18.37
C GLY A 228 -2.71 9.34 17.32
N ILE A 229 -3.05 9.26 16.02
CA ILE A 229 -2.03 8.82 15.03
C ILE A 229 -0.84 9.78 15.13
N PRO A 230 0.39 9.28 15.37
CA PRO A 230 1.55 10.13 15.60
C PRO A 230 1.77 11.09 14.43
N LEU A 231 1.95 12.37 14.74
CA LEU A 231 2.30 13.41 13.77
C LEU A 231 3.73 13.86 14.05
N ILE A 232 4.66 13.46 13.19
CA ILE A 232 6.09 13.59 13.40
C ILE A 232 6.66 14.70 12.51
N ASP A 233 7.43 15.60 13.11
CA ASP A 233 8.09 16.71 12.40
C ASP A 233 9.50 16.30 11.94
N LEU A 234 9.72 16.28 10.63
CA LEU A 234 11.01 15.90 10.04
C LEU A 234 11.98 17.08 9.84
N SER A 235 11.66 18.28 10.32
CA SER A 235 12.55 19.44 10.25
C SER A 235 13.97 19.18 10.77
N PRO A 236 14.19 18.41 11.86
CA PRO A 236 15.53 18.10 12.36
C PRO A 236 16.43 17.36 11.35
N LEU A 237 15.86 16.65 10.36
CA LEU A 237 16.62 15.96 9.29
C LEU A 237 17.00 16.85 8.11
N ILE A 238 16.51 18.08 8.10
CA ILE A 238 16.65 19.02 6.98
C ILE A 238 17.52 20.21 7.40
N SER A 239 17.52 20.57 8.69
CA SER A 239 18.41 21.62 9.20
C SER A 239 19.88 21.21 9.12
N LEU A 240 20.72 22.12 8.64
CA LEU A 240 22.18 21.97 8.59
C LEU A 240 22.84 21.99 9.98
N GLU A 241 22.08 22.29 11.03
CA GLU A 241 22.47 22.34 12.44
C GLU A 241 21.77 21.24 13.25
N SER A 242 21.72 20.00 12.74
CA SER A 242 21.17 18.91 13.54
C SER A 242 22.06 18.65 14.75
N ASP A 243 21.57 19.02 15.95
CA ASP A 243 22.16 18.53 17.17
C ASP A 243 21.87 17.02 17.30
N SER A 244 22.76 16.30 17.98
CA SER A 244 22.65 14.85 18.15
C SER A 244 21.40 14.45 18.94
N ASP A 245 20.89 15.35 19.79
CA ASP A 245 19.74 15.14 20.65
C ASP A 245 18.42 15.15 19.85
N GLY A 246 18.21 16.13 18.97
CA GLY A 246 17.04 16.18 18.08
C GLY A 246 16.95 14.97 17.15
N SER A 247 18.10 14.49 16.65
CA SER A 247 18.15 13.26 15.84
C SER A 247 17.77 12.01 16.66
N ALA A 248 18.25 11.90 17.89
CA ALA A 248 17.93 10.76 18.77
C ALA A 248 16.44 10.74 19.17
N ARG A 249 15.86 11.90 19.48
CA ARG A 249 14.43 12.03 19.76
C ARG A 249 13.57 11.62 18.57
N LEU A 250 13.94 12.06 17.36
CA LEU A 250 13.21 11.70 16.15
C LEU A 250 13.28 10.19 15.86
N VAL A 251 14.43 9.55 16.10
CA VAL A 251 14.55 8.08 16.00
C VAL A 251 13.60 7.39 16.99
N ALA A 252 13.50 7.90 18.23
CA ALA A 252 12.60 7.36 19.24
C ALA A 252 11.12 7.53 18.84
N GLU A 253 10.70 8.71 18.37
CA GLU A 253 9.34 8.98 17.92
C GLU A 253 8.91 8.05 16.76
N ILE A 254 9.80 7.86 15.78
CA ILE A 254 9.58 6.93 14.67
C ILE A 254 9.48 5.49 15.18
N GLY A 255 10.37 5.08 16.08
CA GLY A 255 10.33 3.74 16.67
C GLY A 255 9.03 3.47 17.44
N ASP A 256 8.59 4.43 18.25
CA ASP A 256 7.34 4.34 19.01
C ASP A 256 6.12 4.30 18.08
N ALA A 257 6.13 5.07 17.00
CA ALA A 257 5.08 5.03 15.98
C ALA A 257 5.05 3.67 15.27
N CYS A 258 6.19 3.16 14.79
CA CYS A 258 6.27 1.86 14.14
C CYS A 258 5.83 0.72 15.06
N LYS A 259 6.22 0.76 16.34
CA LYS A 259 5.92 -0.28 17.32
C LYS A 259 4.45 -0.29 17.75
N ASN A 260 3.88 0.87 18.05
CA ASN A 260 2.56 0.95 18.67
C ASN A 260 1.43 1.16 17.67
N TRP A 261 1.74 1.67 16.48
CA TRP A 261 0.75 2.03 15.47
C TRP A 261 0.96 1.35 14.12
N GLY A 262 2.20 1.08 13.72
CA GLY A 262 2.54 0.68 12.34
C GLY A 262 2.23 1.76 11.29
N PHE A 263 1.70 2.90 11.71
CA PHE A 263 1.25 4.05 10.93
C PHE A 263 1.63 5.35 11.63
N PHE A 264 1.98 6.38 10.87
CA PHE A 264 2.18 7.74 11.37
C PHE A 264 2.04 8.75 10.25
N GLN A 265 1.93 10.02 10.60
CA GLN A 265 1.96 11.15 9.67
C GLN A 265 3.28 11.90 9.82
N VAL A 266 3.80 12.42 8.72
CA VAL A 266 4.99 13.26 8.72
C VAL A 266 4.72 14.63 8.11
N ILE A 267 5.22 15.68 8.74
CA ILE A 267 5.22 17.06 8.26
C ILE A 267 6.65 17.59 8.13
N ASN A 268 6.81 18.72 7.44
CA ASN A 268 8.10 19.33 7.16
C ASN A 268 9.12 18.33 6.56
N HIS A 269 8.62 17.39 5.75
CA HIS A 269 9.38 16.27 5.17
C HIS A 269 10.26 16.69 3.97
N GLY A 270 10.28 17.97 3.60
CA GLY A 270 11.14 18.52 2.54
C GLY A 270 10.74 18.17 1.10
N VAL A 271 9.58 17.54 0.89
CA VAL A 271 9.04 17.33 -0.47
C VAL A 271 8.32 18.63 -0.89
N PRO A 272 8.64 19.21 -2.06
CA PRO A 272 8.00 20.45 -2.49
C PRO A 272 6.48 20.32 -2.62
N SER A 273 5.71 21.26 -2.05
CA SER A 273 4.24 21.26 -2.13
C SER A 273 3.75 21.21 -3.58
N LYS A 274 4.42 21.94 -4.49
CA LYS A 274 4.14 21.95 -5.93
C LYS A 274 4.20 20.56 -6.57
N ALA A 275 5.04 19.64 -6.07
CA ALA A 275 5.08 18.28 -6.60
C ALA A 275 3.79 17.52 -6.28
N ARG A 276 3.30 17.68 -5.04
CA ARG A 276 2.03 17.10 -4.57
C ARG A 276 0.83 17.70 -5.29
N GLU A 277 0.80 19.02 -5.46
CA GLU A 277 -0.26 19.71 -6.20
C GLU A 277 -0.34 19.25 -7.67
N ARG A 278 0.82 19.06 -8.32
CA ARG A 278 0.85 18.56 -9.72
C ARG A 278 0.29 17.16 -9.85
N ILE A 279 0.65 16.23 -8.94
CA ILE A 279 0.19 14.84 -9.05
C ILE A 279 -1.29 14.73 -8.75
N GLU A 280 -1.79 15.50 -7.78
CA GLU A 280 -3.21 15.60 -7.48
C GLU A 280 -3.99 16.17 -8.66
N LEU A 281 -3.53 17.28 -9.26
CA LEU A 281 -4.20 17.89 -10.41
C LEU A 281 -4.19 16.98 -11.63
N ALA A 282 -3.06 16.31 -11.93
CA ALA A 282 -2.97 15.37 -13.03
C ALA A 282 -3.88 14.15 -12.81
N SER A 283 -3.93 13.63 -11.58
CA SER A 283 -4.82 12.53 -11.19
C SER A 283 -6.30 12.92 -11.37
N LYS A 284 -6.72 14.08 -10.86
CA LYS A 284 -8.09 14.60 -11.02
C LYS A 284 -8.48 14.75 -12.50
N LYS A 285 -7.60 15.35 -13.31
CA LYS A 285 -7.81 15.48 -14.77
C LYS A 285 -7.98 14.12 -15.45
N PHE A 286 -7.16 13.13 -15.08
CA PHE A 286 -7.24 11.79 -15.67
C PHE A 286 -8.53 11.07 -15.29
N PHE A 287 -8.88 11.03 -14.00
CA PHE A 287 -10.08 10.30 -13.54
C PHE A 287 -11.40 10.94 -13.99
N ALA A 288 -11.38 12.25 -14.29
CA ALA A 288 -12.51 12.97 -14.90
C ALA A 288 -12.75 12.62 -16.38
N LEU A 289 -11.83 11.90 -17.04
CA LEU A 289 -12.04 11.45 -18.42
C LEU A 289 -13.16 10.41 -18.52
N SER A 290 -13.71 10.27 -19.73
CA SER A 290 -14.68 9.21 -20.00
C SER A 290 -14.06 7.84 -19.75
N LYS A 291 -14.91 6.87 -19.42
CA LYS A 291 -14.48 5.48 -19.19
C LYS A 291 -13.72 4.91 -20.39
N ASP A 292 -14.13 5.24 -21.61
CA ASP A 292 -13.48 4.75 -22.83
C ASP A 292 -12.08 5.35 -23.01
N GLU A 293 -11.87 6.63 -22.66
CA GLU A 293 -10.54 7.23 -22.69
C GLU A 293 -9.62 6.62 -21.63
N LYS A 294 -10.10 6.44 -20.39
CA LYS A 294 -9.33 5.79 -19.32
C LYS A 294 -8.95 4.34 -19.69
N LYS A 295 -9.87 3.63 -20.36
CA LYS A 295 -9.65 2.23 -20.77
C LYS A 295 -8.58 2.03 -21.84
N LYS A 296 -8.19 3.06 -22.59
CA LYS A 296 -7.10 2.97 -23.59
C LYS A 296 -5.74 2.62 -22.98
N VAL A 297 -5.58 2.82 -21.68
CA VAL A 297 -4.36 2.51 -20.92
C VAL A 297 -4.64 1.50 -19.82
N SER A 298 -5.62 0.61 -20.04
CA SER A 298 -5.95 -0.43 -19.07
C SER A 298 -4.77 -1.39 -18.90
N ARG A 299 -4.48 -1.76 -17.66
CA ARG A 299 -3.60 -2.88 -17.38
C ARG A 299 -4.25 -4.21 -17.77
N ASP A 300 -3.43 -5.21 -18.07
CA ASP A 300 -3.82 -6.58 -18.38
C ASP A 300 -2.80 -7.59 -17.83
N GLU A 301 -2.96 -8.88 -18.16
CA GLU A 301 -2.05 -9.94 -17.69
C GLU A 301 -0.61 -9.78 -18.22
N ALA A 302 -0.46 -9.19 -19.40
CA ALA A 302 0.84 -8.95 -20.03
C ALA A 302 1.53 -7.72 -19.44
N ASN A 303 0.76 -6.65 -19.21
CA ASN A 303 1.23 -5.40 -18.61
C ASN A 303 0.33 -4.98 -17.44
N ILE A 304 0.81 -5.30 -16.23
CA ILE A 304 0.09 -5.11 -14.96
C ILE A 304 0.07 -3.65 -14.45
N PHE A 305 0.63 -2.70 -15.20
CA PHE A 305 0.61 -1.26 -14.89
C PHE A 305 -0.29 -0.51 -15.87
N GLY A 306 -0.96 0.54 -15.38
CA GLY A 306 -1.98 1.29 -16.08
C GLY A 306 -3.29 1.40 -15.28
N TYR A 307 -4.37 1.71 -15.99
CA TYR A 307 -5.70 1.95 -15.43
C TYR A 307 -6.44 0.65 -15.07
N SER A 308 -7.23 0.68 -13.99
CA SER A 308 -8.22 -0.34 -13.69
C SER A 308 -9.40 0.20 -12.87
N ASP A 309 -10.61 -0.26 -13.18
CA ASP A 309 -11.82 -0.05 -12.37
C ASP A 309 -12.33 -1.35 -11.70
N HIS A 310 -11.48 -2.39 -11.71
CA HIS A 310 -11.80 -3.76 -11.32
C HIS A 310 -10.73 -4.32 -10.37
N GLU A 311 -10.32 -3.51 -9.39
CA GLU A 311 -9.51 -3.98 -8.28
C GLU A 311 -10.34 -4.95 -7.42
N ILE A 312 -9.75 -6.11 -7.13
CA ILE A 312 -10.35 -7.15 -6.31
C ILE A 312 -9.44 -7.37 -5.12
N THR A 313 -9.94 -7.08 -3.92
CA THR A 313 -9.23 -7.35 -2.68
C THR A 313 -9.99 -8.43 -1.91
N LYS A 314 -9.32 -9.55 -1.61
CA LYS A 314 -9.91 -10.73 -0.96
C LYS A 314 -11.23 -11.17 -1.61
N ASN A 315 -11.22 -11.29 -2.95
CA ASN A 315 -12.34 -11.72 -3.81
C ASN A 315 -13.58 -10.81 -3.86
N ILE A 316 -13.52 -9.60 -3.29
CA ILE A 316 -14.59 -8.59 -3.39
C ILE A 316 -14.06 -7.39 -4.16
N ARG A 317 -14.90 -6.76 -4.99
CA ARG A 317 -14.50 -5.60 -5.77
C ARG A 317 -14.45 -4.35 -4.88
N ASP A 318 -13.37 -3.59 -5.02
CA ASP A 318 -13.20 -2.33 -4.31
C ASP A 318 -13.98 -1.21 -5.00
N TRP A 319 -14.60 -0.31 -4.22
CA TRP A 319 -15.29 0.89 -4.74
C TRP A 319 -14.29 2.00 -5.10
N LYS A 320 -13.39 1.70 -6.04
CA LYS A 320 -12.36 2.62 -6.52
C LYS A 320 -11.98 2.36 -7.99
N GLU A 321 -11.39 3.37 -8.59
CA GLU A 321 -10.56 3.26 -9.77
C GLU A 321 -9.10 3.53 -9.40
N VAL A 322 -8.18 2.93 -10.16
CA VAL A 322 -6.74 3.09 -9.95
C VAL A 322 -6.00 3.35 -11.26
N PHE A 323 -4.86 4.02 -11.15
CA PHE A 323 -3.83 4.07 -12.17
C PHE A 323 -2.47 3.76 -11.53
N ASP A 324 -1.89 2.62 -11.89
CA ASP A 324 -0.59 2.17 -11.39
C ASP A 324 0.53 2.53 -12.38
N CYS A 325 1.64 3.07 -11.89
CA CYS A 325 2.85 3.31 -12.69
C CYS A 325 4.14 3.03 -11.91
N THR A 326 5.15 2.51 -12.58
CA THR A 326 6.48 2.27 -12.03
C THR A 326 7.33 3.52 -12.03
N ILE A 327 8.33 3.56 -11.16
CA ILE A 327 9.34 4.62 -11.14
C ILE A 327 10.46 4.31 -12.12
N GLU A 328 11.02 3.11 -12.05
CA GLU A 328 11.94 2.58 -13.04
C GLU A 328 11.12 2.16 -14.27
N ASN A 329 11.45 2.67 -15.46
CA ASN A 329 10.68 2.38 -16.66
C ASN A 329 11.63 2.18 -17.85
N PRO A 330 11.75 0.95 -18.40
CA PRO A 330 11.00 -0.26 -18.00
C PRO A 330 11.36 -0.76 -16.60
N THR A 331 10.41 -1.39 -15.90
CA THR A 331 10.69 -2.19 -14.70
C THR A 331 10.78 -3.66 -15.11
N ILE A 332 11.77 -4.38 -14.59
CA ILE A 332 11.94 -5.81 -14.84
C ILE A 332 11.36 -6.59 -13.66
N ILE A 333 10.54 -7.60 -13.94
CA ILE A 333 10.03 -8.55 -12.95
C ILE A 333 10.15 -10.00 -13.45
N TYR A 334 9.94 -10.98 -12.58
CA TYR A 334 9.76 -12.37 -13.00
C TYR A 334 8.48 -12.51 -13.83
N ALA A 335 8.54 -13.32 -14.89
CA ALA A 335 7.43 -13.58 -15.79
C ALA A 335 6.33 -14.41 -15.10
N THR A 336 6.74 -15.38 -14.28
CA THR A 336 5.84 -16.30 -13.58
C THR A 336 6.17 -16.39 -12.09
N ASP A 337 5.24 -16.96 -11.34
CA ASP A 337 5.38 -17.33 -9.94
C ASP A 337 5.91 -18.75 -9.72
N GLU A 338 6.20 -19.49 -10.81
CA GLU A 338 6.71 -20.85 -10.72
C GLU A 338 8.11 -20.86 -10.08
N PRO A 339 8.36 -21.71 -9.06
CA PRO A 339 9.61 -21.68 -8.29
C PRO A 339 10.88 -21.84 -9.13
N ASP A 340 10.84 -22.70 -10.15
CA ASP A 340 12.00 -23.07 -10.97
C ASP A 340 12.17 -22.22 -12.24
N ASP A 341 11.23 -21.31 -12.50
CA ASP A 341 11.24 -20.48 -13.71
C ASP A 341 11.96 -19.15 -13.44
N GLU A 342 13.10 -18.91 -14.08
CA GLU A 342 13.84 -17.64 -13.90
C GLU A 342 13.53 -16.62 -15.00
N GLU A 343 12.56 -16.87 -15.87
CA GLU A 343 12.21 -15.97 -16.97
C GLU A 343 11.81 -14.59 -16.44
N LEU A 344 12.33 -13.56 -17.12
CA LEU A 344 12.11 -12.17 -16.78
C LEU A 344 11.30 -11.50 -17.88
N ARG A 345 10.46 -10.56 -17.48
CA ARG A 345 9.73 -9.70 -18.41
C ARG A 345 9.91 -8.23 -18.08
N GLU A 346 9.90 -7.43 -19.12
CA GLU A 346 9.91 -5.97 -19.03
C GLU A 346 8.48 -5.45 -18.99
N LEU A 347 8.21 -4.56 -18.04
CA LEU A 347 6.96 -3.85 -17.90
C LEU A 347 7.18 -2.37 -18.16
N THR A 348 6.27 -1.76 -18.93
CA THR A 348 6.35 -0.35 -19.29
C THR A 348 5.09 0.39 -18.87
N ASN A 349 5.26 1.63 -18.43
CA ASN A 349 4.12 2.46 -18.05
C ASN A 349 3.21 2.77 -19.24
N GLN A 350 1.92 2.44 -19.10
CA GLN A 350 0.88 2.74 -20.08
C GLN A 350 0.36 4.17 -19.91
N TRP A 351 1.07 5.13 -20.48
CA TRP A 351 0.73 6.52 -20.29
C TRP A 351 -0.42 7.01 -21.18
N PRO A 352 -1.44 7.71 -20.63
CA PRO A 352 -2.51 8.26 -21.44
C PRO A 352 -1.99 9.40 -22.32
N GLN A 353 -2.67 9.70 -23.42
CA GLN A 353 -2.35 10.86 -24.26
C GLN A 353 -2.66 12.18 -23.53
N TYR A 354 -3.72 12.19 -22.71
CA TYR A 354 -4.12 13.29 -21.86
C TYR A 354 -4.53 12.76 -20.47
N PRO A 355 -4.20 13.45 -19.36
CA PRO A 355 -3.34 14.63 -19.29
C PRO A 355 -1.85 14.25 -19.49
N PRO A 356 -1.09 14.96 -20.34
CA PRO A 356 0.33 14.65 -20.57
C PRO A 356 1.18 14.85 -19.31
N GLU A 357 0.73 15.69 -18.37
CA GLU A 357 1.40 15.95 -17.11
C GLU A 357 1.54 14.67 -16.28
N LEU A 358 0.66 13.67 -16.45
CA LEU A 358 0.74 12.39 -15.71
C LEU A 358 2.07 11.67 -15.91
N ARG A 359 2.75 11.90 -17.05
CA ARG A 359 4.06 11.31 -17.38
C ARG A 359 5.24 12.08 -16.76
N GLN A 360 4.99 13.28 -16.25
CA GLN A 360 6.01 14.24 -15.82
C GLN A 360 6.09 14.38 -14.29
N VAL A 361 5.19 13.72 -13.55
CA VAL A 361 5.04 13.89 -12.09
C VAL A 361 5.86 12.92 -11.27
#